data_AF-A0A8E2R2X0-F1
#
_entry.id   AF-A0A8E2R2X0-F1
#
_cell.length_a   1.000
_cell.length_b   1.000
_cell.length_c   1.000
_cell.angle_alpha   90.00
_cell.angle_beta   90.00
_cell.angle_gamma   90.00
#
_symmetry.space_group_name_H-M   'P 1'
#
loop_
_entity.id
_entity.type
_entity.pdbx_description
1 polymer ?
#
loop_
_entity_poly.entity_id
_entity_poly.type
_entity_poly.pdbx_seq_one_letter_code
_entity_poly.pdbx_strand_id
1 'polypeptide(L)'
;MGYLIRADAASSAKFVSTDPISREKTRATAHRLVLLMQQARAVSSSRNQPHLGDIPPRFASDSWTLGAQIALETGLPLWCDDRMTRQLLESSGIRSFSTVELIVEAQIRQWITYAEAQLLLSHLLGQWIIDVPFDTTTYSLAIDPEQKRPSPVLAALERSGPGQANEKVDFYMASAKRLVADPEQLGAWSASSTRYVATLANDMNGLTELLGLLMHRFLTADWLDPSQVALAIAGLHAESPVSQLKLIEAVLPRVFKHMALSVGVEAALRDLRYRSSQLPDEERLAILEVMLTTSVVGSAEPTPGA
;
A
#
# COMPACT_ATOMS: atom_id res chain seq x y z
N MET A 1 -49.05 6.01 27.23
CA MET A 1 -48.31 6.65 26.13
C MET A 1 -47.09 5.80 25.86
N GLY A 2 -47.17 4.89 24.88
CA GLY A 2 -46.11 3.95 24.57
C GLY A 2 -46.36 3.37 23.18
N TYR A 3 -45.44 3.61 22.27
CA TYR A 3 -45.40 2.93 20.98
C TYR A 3 -44.23 1.95 21.02
N LEU A 4 -44.57 0.69 21.31
CA LEU A 4 -43.74 -0.48 21.05
C LEU A 4 -43.76 -0.72 19.54
N ILE A 5 -42.63 -0.48 18.87
CA ILE A 5 -42.40 -1.06 17.55
C ILE A 5 -42.11 -2.55 17.78
N ARG A 6 -43.12 -3.39 17.54
CA ARG A 6 -42.92 -4.83 17.39
C ARG A 6 -42.10 -5.04 16.11
N ALA A 7 -40.88 -5.52 16.25
CA ALA A 7 -40.16 -6.12 15.14
C ALA A 7 -40.84 -7.45 14.81
N ASP A 8 -41.61 -7.48 13.71
CA ASP A 8 -42.10 -8.73 13.14
C ASP A 8 -40.89 -9.52 12.62
N ALA A 9 -40.65 -10.70 13.21
CA ALA A 9 -39.58 -11.64 12.88
C ALA A 9 -39.76 -12.35 11.52
N ALA A 10 -40.48 -11.75 10.57
CA ALA A 10 -40.88 -12.40 9.31
C ALA A 10 -40.67 -11.54 8.05
N SER A 11 -39.90 -10.45 8.11
CA SER A 11 -39.47 -9.73 6.91
C SER A 11 -38.04 -10.10 6.56
N SER A 12 -37.85 -11.28 5.97
CA SER A 12 -36.67 -11.46 5.11
C SER A 12 -36.81 -10.46 3.97
N ALA A 13 -35.83 -9.57 3.80
CA ALA A 13 -35.78 -8.67 2.66
C ALA A 13 -35.80 -9.52 1.38
N LYS A 14 -36.97 -9.68 0.76
CA LYS A 14 -37.11 -10.43 -0.48
C LYS A 14 -36.56 -9.56 -1.60
N PHE A 15 -35.29 -9.75 -1.94
CA PHE A 15 -34.71 -9.28 -3.20
C PHE A 15 -35.36 -10.06 -4.35
N VAL A 16 -36.54 -9.62 -4.78
CA VAL A 16 -37.22 -10.18 -5.94
C VAL A 16 -36.92 -9.27 -7.13
N SER A 17 -35.92 -9.64 -7.93
CA SER A 17 -35.86 -9.13 -9.30
C SER A 17 -37.15 -9.58 -10.03
N THR A 18 -37.90 -8.63 -10.58
CA THR A 18 -39.20 -8.89 -11.24
C THR A 18 -39.06 -9.39 -12.68
N ASP A 19 -37.86 -9.33 -13.25
CA ASP A 19 -37.57 -9.77 -14.61
C ASP A 19 -37.08 -11.24 -14.64
N PRO A 20 -37.73 -12.15 -15.38
CA PRO A 20 -37.33 -13.56 -15.47
C PRO A 20 -35.92 -13.77 -16.04
N ILE A 21 -35.44 -12.90 -16.94
CA ILE A 21 -34.07 -12.99 -17.48
C ILE A 21 -33.05 -12.61 -16.40
N SER A 22 -33.31 -11.53 -15.67
CA SER A 22 -32.53 -11.13 -14.50
C SER A 22 -32.52 -12.21 -13.40
N ARG A 23 -33.63 -12.94 -13.17
CA ARG A 23 -33.67 -14.06 -12.20
C ARG A 23 -32.80 -15.23 -12.61
N GLU A 24 -32.87 -15.66 -13.87
CA GLU A 24 -32.05 -16.77 -14.38
C GLU A 24 -30.56 -16.41 -14.24
N LYS A 25 -30.19 -15.18 -14.63
CA LYS A 25 -28.83 -14.65 -14.51
C LYS A 25 -28.39 -14.53 -13.05
N THR A 26 -29.26 -14.07 -12.17
CA THR A 26 -28.98 -13.98 -10.72
C THR A 26 -28.83 -15.37 -10.10
N ARG A 27 -29.66 -16.34 -10.48
CA ARG A 27 -29.59 -17.72 -10.00
C ARG A 27 -28.33 -18.43 -10.49
N ALA A 28 -27.96 -18.24 -11.75
CA ALA A 28 -26.71 -18.74 -12.30
C ALA A 28 -25.49 -18.10 -11.61
N THR A 29 -25.56 -16.79 -11.34
CA THR A 29 -24.51 -16.06 -10.60
C THR A 29 -24.41 -16.56 -9.16
N ALA A 30 -25.55 -16.74 -8.46
CA ALA A 30 -25.61 -17.27 -7.10
C ALA A 30 -25.11 -18.72 -7.03
N HIS A 31 -25.47 -19.57 -8.00
CA HIS A 31 -24.99 -20.95 -8.07
C HIS A 31 -23.49 -20.99 -8.32
N ARG A 32 -22.98 -20.14 -9.22
CA ARG A 32 -21.54 -20.02 -9.50
C ARG A 32 -20.78 -19.48 -8.30
N LEU A 33 -21.37 -18.51 -7.58
CA LEU A 33 -20.86 -18.03 -6.29
C LEU A 33 -20.79 -19.18 -5.30
N VAL A 34 -21.86 -19.92 -5.05
CA VAL A 34 -21.84 -21.08 -4.11
C VAL A 34 -20.76 -22.10 -4.48
N LEU A 35 -20.57 -22.40 -5.77
CA LEU A 35 -19.49 -23.28 -6.23
C LEU A 35 -18.09 -22.69 -5.97
N LEU A 36 -17.91 -21.37 -6.20
CA LEU A 36 -16.67 -20.67 -5.82
C LEU A 36 -16.43 -20.76 -4.30
N MET A 37 -17.45 -20.50 -3.50
CA MET A 37 -17.39 -20.50 -2.03
C MET A 37 -17.02 -21.88 -1.46
N GLN A 38 -17.52 -22.95 -2.07
CA GLN A 38 -17.20 -24.33 -1.67
C GLN A 38 -15.76 -24.72 -2.00
N GLN A 39 -15.12 -24.00 -2.92
CA GLN A 39 -13.85 -24.38 -3.52
C GLN A 39 -12.67 -23.51 -3.11
N ALA A 40 -12.92 -22.30 -2.57
CA ALA A 40 -11.90 -21.48 -1.94
C ALA A 40 -11.24 -22.26 -0.78
N ARG A 41 -9.95 -22.61 -0.93
CA ARG A 41 -9.21 -23.34 0.09
C ARG A 41 -8.99 -22.42 1.29
N ALA A 42 -9.49 -22.85 2.45
CA ALA A 42 -9.12 -22.28 3.73
C ALA A 42 -7.59 -22.31 3.90
N VAL A 43 -7.01 -21.21 4.39
CA VAL A 43 -5.65 -21.26 4.95
C VAL A 43 -5.70 -22.23 6.12
N SER A 44 -4.89 -23.28 6.01
CA SER A 44 -4.92 -24.43 6.91
C SER A 44 -4.25 -24.06 8.24
N SER A 45 -4.97 -24.16 9.34
CA SER A 45 -4.37 -24.47 10.62
C SER A 45 -5.26 -25.43 11.41
N SER A 46 -4.74 -26.64 11.68
CA SER A 46 -5.40 -27.60 12.56
C SER A 46 -5.31 -27.07 14.00
N ARG A 47 -6.44 -26.92 14.69
CA ARG A 47 -6.54 -27.04 16.16
C ARG A 47 -8.00 -26.97 16.61
N ASN A 48 -8.23 -27.61 17.75
CA ASN A 48 -9.47 -27.85 18.48
C ASN A 48 -10.55 -26.76 18.35
N GLN A 49 -11.80 -27.18 18.21
CA GLN A 49 -13.00 -26.34 18.27
C GLN A 49 -13.01 -25.43 19.51
N PRO A 50 -13.03 -24.10 19.36
CA PRO A 50 -13.31 -23.19 20.45
C PRO A 50 -14.81 -22.94 20.58
N HIS A 51 -15.25 -22.68 21.81
CA HIS A 51 -16.59 -22.20 22.10
C HIS A 51 -16.65 -20.68 21.86
N LEU A 52 -17.72 -20.20 21.23
CA LEU A 52 -17.93 -18.79 20.84
C LEU A 52 -18.09 -17.82 22.03
N GLY A 53 -17.88 -18.29 23.26
CA GLY A 53 -17.93 -17.49 24.50
C GLY A 53 -16.79 -16.48 24.63
N ASP A 54 -15.76 -16.56 23.77
CA ASP A 54 -14.58 -15.70 23.82
C ASP A 54 -14.63 -14.51 22.84
N ILE A 55 -15.72 -14.33 22.07
CA ILE A 55 -15.87 -13.15 21.21
C ILE A 55 -16.11 -11.91 22.09
N PRO A 56 -15.24 -10.88 22.04
CA PRO A 56 -15.39 -9.70 22.88
C PRO A 56 -16.78 -9.05 22.70
N PRO A 57 -17.45 -8.60 23.78
CA PRO A 57 -18.82 -8.07 23.73
C PRO A 57 -19.06 -6.95 22.72
N ARG A 58 -17.99 -6.21 22.35
CA ARG A 58 -18.04 -5.13 21.34
C ARG A 58 -18.43 -5.60 19.94
N PHE A 59 -18.35 -6.90 19.65
CA PHE A 59 -18.71 -7.48 18.36
C PHE A 59 -20.09 -8.15 18.38
N ALA A 60 -20.74 -8.31 19.54
CA ALA A 60 -21.91 -9.19 19.71
C ALA A 60 -23.21 -8.73 18.99
N SER A 61 -23.18 -7.66 18.21
CA SER A 61 -24.38 -7.04 17.62
C SER A 61 -24.22 -6.49 16.19
N ASP A 62 -23.11 -6.79 15.50
CA ASP A 62 -22.96 -6.43 14.09
C ASP A 62 -23.43 -7.56 13.15
N SER A 63 -23.68 -7.23 11.89
CA SER A 63 -24.15 -8.21 10.89
C SER A 63 -23.15 -9.33 10.63
N TRP A 64 -21.86 -9.07 10.87
CA TRP A 64 -20.82 -10.06 10.64
C TRP A 64 -20.78 -11.10 11.74
N THR A 65 -21.01 -10.75 13.00
CA THR A 65 -21.07 -11.72 14.09
C THR A 65 -22.33 -12.56 14.09
N LEU A 66 -23.47 -12.01 13.65
CA LEU A 66 -24.67 -12.82 13.37
C LEU A 66 -24.39 -13.82 12.24
N GLY A 67 -23.74 -13.37 11.17
CA GLY A 67 -23.30 -14.25 10.09
C GLY A 67 -22.34 -15.34 10.57
N ALA A 68 -21.40 -14.99 11.46
CA ALA A 68 -20.47 -15.92 12.08
C ALA A 68 -21.16 -16.97 12.94
N GLN A 69 -22.16 -16.56 13.75
CA GLN A 69 -22.96 -17.47 14.55
C GLN A 69 -23.69 -18.49 13.66
N ILE A 70 -24.34 -18.01 12.59
CA ILE A 70 -25.01 -18.88 11.63
C ILE A 70 -24.00 -19.82 10.95
N ALA A 71 -22.84 -19.31 10.54
CA ALA A 71 -21.78 -20.12 9.92
C ALA A 71 -21.28 -21.22 10.87
N LEU A 72 -21.10 -20.91 12.15
CA LEU A 72 -20.72 -21.89 13.17
C LEU A 72 -21.81 -22.96 13.35
N GLU A 73 -23.06 -22.55 13.52
CA GLU A 73 -24.20 -23.46 13.76
C GLU A 73 -24.47 -24.38 12.56
N THR A 74 -24.28 -23.88 11.34
CA THR A 74 -24.61 -24.61 10.10
C THR A 74 -23.40 -25.30 9.45
N GLY A 75 -22.18 -24.99 9.88
CA GLY A 75 -20.94 -25.48 9.26
C GLY A 75 -20.63 -24.91 7.87
N LEU A 76 -21.41 -23.92 7.41
CA LEU A 76 -21.23 -23.24 6.12
C LEU A 76 -20.11 -22.20 6.19
N PRO A 77 -19.35 -21.99 5.11
CA PRO A 77 -18.36 -20.92 5.06
C PRO A 77 -19.02 -19.53 5.04
N LEU A 78 -18.42 -18.55 5.69
CA LEU A 78 -18.87 -17.16 5.70
C LEU A 78 -18.14 -16.32 4.64
N TRP A 79 -18.88 -15.68 3.74
CA TRP A 79 -18.33 -14.56 2.95
C TRP A 79 -18.19 -13.35 3.87
N CYS A 80 -16.97 -12.86 4.09
CA CYS A 80 -16.69 -11.69 4.93
C CYS A 80 -15.54 -10.86 4.35
N ASP A 81 -15.79 -9.59 4.03
CA ASP A 81 -14.74 -8.67 3.54
C ASP A 81 -13.97 -7.98 4.67
N ASP A 82 -14.45 -8.06 5.91
CA ASP A 82 -13.71 -7.51 7.05
C ASP A 82 -12.57 -8.45 7.46
N ARG A 83 -11.33 -7.99 7.25
CA ARG A 83 -10.12 -8.76 7.57
C ARG A 83 -10.03 -9.13 9.05
N MET A 84 -10.39 -8.23 9.95
CA MET A 84 -10.23 -8.44 11.39
C MET A 84 -11.22 -9.50 11.87
N THR A 85 -12.45 -9.43 11.39
CA THR A 85 -13.46 -10.47 11.58
C THR A 85 -12.98 -11.80 11.01
N ARG A 86 -12.49 -11.87 9.77
CA ARG A 86 -11.98 -13.14 9.21
C ARG A 86 -10.88 -13.77 10.06
N GLN A 87 -9.95 -12.96 10.60
CA GLN A 87 -8.91 -13.45 11.51
C GLN A 87 -9.48 -14.00 12.83
N LEU A 88 -10.53 -13.38 13.38
CA LEU A 88 -11.23 -13.87 14.57
C LEU A 88 -12.03 -15.16 14.29
N LEU A 89 -12.57 -15.30 13.08
CA LEU A 89 -13.30 -16.49 12.66
C LEU A 89 -12.37 -17.67 12.45
N GLU A 90 -11.18 -17.42 11.89
CA GLU A 90 -10.15 -18.44 11.71
C GLU A 90 -9.72 -19.03 13.06
N SER A 91 -9.49 -18.19 14.07
CA SER A 91 -9.14 -18.69 15.42
C SER A 91 -10.26 -19.51 16.05
N SER A 92 -11.51 -19.31 15.61
CA SER A 92 -12.72 -20.02 16.03
C SER A 92 -13.03 -21.27 15.18
N GLY A 93 -12.18 -21.62 14.21
CA GLY A 93 -12.39 -22.74 13.29
C GLY A 93 -13.52 -22.52 12.27
N ILE A 94 -14.04 -21.30 12.15
CA ILE A 94 -15.08 -20.93 11.19
C ILE A 94 -14.39 -20.60 9.86
N ARG A 95 -14.74 -21.36 8.82
CA ARG A 95 -14.25 -21.09 7.46
C ARG A 95 -14.84 -19.78 6.96
N SER A 96 -14.00 -18.89 6.48
CA SER A 96 -14.44 -17.63 5.86
C SER A 96 -13.59 -17.30 4.62
N PHE A 97 -14.12 -16.47 3.74
CA PHE A 97 -13.40 -15.94 2.58
C PHE A 97 -13.87 -14.53 2.23
N SER A 98 -13.04 -13.71 1.59
CA SER A 98 -13.39 -12.37 1.08
C SER A 98 -13.69 -12.34 -0.42
N THR A 99 -14.25 -11.23 -0.89
CA THR A 99 -14.43 -10.89 -2.31
C THR A 99 -13.08 -10.89 -3.03
N VAL A 100 -12.00 -10.45 -2.38
CA VAL A 100 -10.64 -10.52 -2.94
C VAL A 100 -10.22 -11.97 -3.16
N GLU A 101 -10.39 -12.84 -2.17
CA GLU A 101 -10.06 -14.27 -2.28
C GLU A 101 -10.93 -14.97 -3.33
N LEU A 102 -12.20 -14.56 -3.43
CA LEU A 102 -13.13 -15.03 -4.46
C LEU A 102 -12.62 -14.73 -5.88
N ILE A 103 -12.14 -13.50 -6.13
CA ILE A 103 -11.61 -13.08 -7.43
C ILE A 103 -10.31 -13.82 -7.75
N VAL A 104 -9.40 -13.91 -6.77
CA VAL A 104 -8.12 -14.63 -6.93
C VAL A 104 -8.35 -16.10 -7.25
N GLU A 105 -9.26 -16.77 -6.54
CA GLU A 105 -9.57 -18.17 -6.80
C GLU A 105 -10.28 -18.36 -8.16
N ALA A 106 -11.19 -17.45 -8.54
CA ALA A 106 -11.82 -17.48 -9.86
C ALA A 106 -10.79 -17.35 -11.00
N GLN A 107 -9.75 -16.53 -10.81
CA GLN A 107 -8.64 -16.42 -11.76
C GLN A 107 -7.82 -17.71 -11.81
N ILE A 108 -7.43 -18.28 -10.67
CA ILE A 108 -6.66 -19.53 -10.58
C ILE A 108 -7.39 -20.67 -11.29
N ARG A 109 -8.72 -20.72 -11.13
CA ARG A 109 -9.60 -21.71 -11.79
C ARG A 109 -9.93 -21.39 -13.25
N GLN A 110 -9.40 -20.29 -13.79
CA GLN A 110 -9.64 -19.82 -15.16
C GLN A 110 -11.12 -19.54 -15.46
N TRP A 111 -11.88 -19.16 -14.43
CA TRP A 111 -13.30 -18.77 -14.56
C TRP A 111 -13.45 -17.32 -15.03
N ILE A 112 -12.41 -16.53 -14.78
CA ILE A 112 -12.16 -15.20 -15.30
C ILE A 112 -10.70 -15.14 -15.77
N THR A 113 -10.43 -14.25 -16.73
CA THR A 113 -9.07 -13.95 -17.21
C THR A 113 -8.29 -13.12 -16.19
N TYR A 114 -6.96 -13.07 -16.34
CA TYR A 114 -6.10 -12.21 -15.51
C TYR A 114 -6.50 -10.72 -15.65
N ALA A 115 -6.84 -10.27 -16.86
CA ALA A 115 -7.28 -8.89 -17.11
C ALA A 115 -8.60 -8.55 -16.40
N GLU A 116 -9.57 -9.47 -16.42
CA GLU A 116 -10.83 -9.31 -15.68
C GLU A 116 -10.59 -9.26 -14.17
N ALA A 117 -9.71 -10.13 -13.64
CA ALA A 117 -9.36 -10.13 -12.23
C ALA A 117 -8.74 -8.79 -11.80
N GLN A 118 -7.79 -8.25 -12.55
CA GLN A 118 -7.16 -6.94 -12.25
C GLN A 118 -8.19 -5.81 -12.23
N LEU A 119 -9.12 -5.79 -13.19
CA LEU A 119 -10.15 -4.75 -13.26
C LEU A 119 -11.10 -4.81 -12.06
N LEU A 120 -11.48 -6.03 -11.64
CA LEU A 120 -12.32 -6.22 -10.45
C LEU A 120 -11.56 -5.81 -9.18
N LEU A 121 -10.30 -6.23 -9.03
CA LEU A 121 -9.47 -5.88 -7.89
C LEU A 121 -9.16 -4.38 -7.84
N SER A 122 -8.91 -3.73 -8.98
CA SER A 122 -8.69 -2.29 -9.04
C SER A 122 -9.95 -1.51 -8.66
N HIS A 123 -11.13 -2.02 -9.02
CA HIS A 123 -12.40 -1.45 -8.59
C HIS A 123 -12.60 -1.57 -7.07
N LEU A 124 -12.32 -2.73 -6.49
CA LEU A 124 -12.36 -2.92 -5.03
C LEU A 124 -11.38 -1.98 -4.32
N LEU A 125 -10.17 -1.84 -4.86
CA LEU A 125 -9.17 -0.91 -4.34
C LEU A 125 -9.71 0.53 -4.36
N GLY A 126 -10.30 0.97 -5.48
CA GLY A 126 -10.98 2.27 -5.58
C GLY A 126 -12.13 2.48 -4.57
N GLN A 127 -12.73 1.40 -4.07
CA GLN A 127 -13.74 1.39 -3.02
C GLN A 127 -13.17 1.26 -1.59
N TRP A 128 -11.86 1.50 -1.40
CA TRP A 128 -11.19 1.42 -0.10
C TRP A 128 -11.07 0.01 0.49
N ILE A 129 -11.20 -1.03 -0.34
CA ILE A 129 -10.84 -2.39 0.05
C ILE A 129 -9.32 -2.53 -0.01
N ILE A 130 -8.69 -2.47 1.16
CA ILE A 130 -7.22 -2.36 1.33
C ILE A 130 -6.50 -3.72 1.45
N ASP A 131 -7.21 -4.84 1.47
CA ASP A 131 -6.63 -6.19 1.55
C ASP A 131 -6.33 -6.81 0.19
N VAL A 132 -6.44 -6.03 -0.90
CA VAL A 132 -6.04 -6.42 -2.26
C VAL A 132 -4.53 -6.67 -2.28
N PRO A 133 -4.06 -7.86 -2.74
CA PRO A 133 -2.64 -8.15 -2.89
C PRO A 133 -1.97 -7.17 -3.86
N PHE A 134 -0.73 -6.78 -3.55
CA PHE A 134 0.02 -5.89 -4.43
C PHE A 134 0.30 -6.57 -5.78
N ASP A 135 -0.15 -5.90 -6.83
CA ASP A 135 0.12 -6.20 -8.23
C ASP A 135 0.20 -4.87 -8.97
N THR A 136 1.30 -4.63 -9.68
CA THR A 136 1.60 -3.35 -10.33
C THR A 136 0.49 -2.92 -11.28
N THR A 137 -0.08 -3.85 -12.04
CA THR A 137 -1.15 -3.56 -13.01
C THR A 137 -2.44 -3.16 -12.29
N THR A 138 -2.85 -3.95 -11.32
CA THR A 138 -4.06 -3.72 -10.50
C THR A 138 -4.00 -2.36 -9.80
N TYR A 139 -2.87 -2.05 -9.15
CA TYR A 139 -2.68 -0.78 -8.46
C TYR A 139 -2.59 0.39 -9.43
N SER A 140 -1.95 0.22 -10.60
CA SER A 140 -1.89 1.26 -11.65
C SER A 140 -3.26 1.62 -12.20
N LEU A 141 -4.14 0.62 -12.36
CA LEU A 141 -5.52 0.80 -12.84
C LEU A 141 -6.39 1.53 -11.82
N ALA A 142 -6.08 1.41 -10.52
CA ALA A 142 -6.82 2.07 -9.45
C ALA A 142 -6.37 3.53 -9.20
N ILE A 143 -5.27 3.98 -9.81
CA ILE A 143 -4.83 5.38 -9.71
C ILE A 143 -5.75 6.25 -10.57
N ASP A 144 -6.57 7.06 -9.91
CA ASP A 144 -7.31 8.15 -10.51
C ASP A 144 -6.48 9.46 -10.38
N PRO A 145 -5.99 10.04 -11.48
CA PRO A 145 -5.20 11.28 -11.45
C PRO A 145 -6.02 12.51 -11.05
N GLU A 146 -7.36 12.47 -11.17
CA GLU A 146 -8.25 13.55 -10.79
C GLU A 146 -8.73 13.42 -9.33
N GLN A 147 -8.47 12.27 -8.70
CA GLN A 147 -8.89 12.02 -7.34
C GLN A 147 -8.17 12.96 -6.37
N LYS A 148 -8.97 13.82 -5.73
CA LYS A 148 -8.53 14.61 -4.58
C LYS A 148 -8.35 13.69 -3.36
N ARG A 149 -7.35 14.02 -2.53
CA ARG A 149 -6.96 13.23 -1.35
C ARG A 149 -8.18 12.88 -0.46
N PRO A 150 -8.17 11.69 0.21
CA PRO A 150 -7.09 10.71 0.27
C PRO A 150 -7.15 9.64 -0.85
N SER A 151 -5.99 9.04 -1.19
CA SER A 151 -5.89 8.01 -2.24
C SER A 151 -6.00 6.60 -1.66
N PRO A 152 -6.93 5.75 -2.12
CA PRO A 152 -7.09 4.39 -1.63
C PRO A 152 -5.89 3.50 -1.97
N VAL A 153 -5.21 3.79 -3.09
CA VAL A 153 -4.00 3.09 -3.50
C VAL A 153 -2.88 3.29 -2.47
N LEU A 154 -2.66 4.54 -2.03
CA LEU A 154 -1.70 4.85 -0.97
C LEU A 154 -2.06 4.12 0.33
N ALA A 155 -3.33 4.14 0.73
CA ALA A 155 -3.78 3.46 1.95
C ALA A 155 -3.56 1.93 1.90
N ALA A 156 -3.76 1.31 0.73
CA ALA A 156 -3.49 -0.11 0.57
C ALA A 156 -1.98 -0.43 0.55
N LEU A 157 -1.16 0.40 -0.10
CA LEU A 157 0.31 0.22 -0.12
C LEU A 157 0.89 0.27 1.30
N GLU A 158 0.48 1.24 2.11
CA GLU A 158 0.94 1.39 3.50
C GLU A 158 0.63 0.16 4.36
N ARG A 159 -0.43 -0.58 4.04
CA ARG A 159 -0.89 -1.77 4.79
C ARG A 159 -0.53 -3.10 4.11
N SER A 160 0.17 -3.05 2.98
CA SER A 160 0.48 -4.23 2.15
C SER A 160 1.62 -5.11 2.71
N GLY A 161 2.24 -4.72 3.82
CA GLY A 161 3.33 -5.45 4.46
C GLY A 161 4.66 -5.45 3.67
N PRO A 162 5.68 -6.18 4.16
CA PRO A 162 7.05 -6.09 3.64
C PRO A 162 7.33 -6.91 2.36
N GLY A 163 6.42 -7.78 1.93
CA GLY A 163 6.59 -8.54 0.69
C GLY A 163 6.70 -7.61 -0.53
N GLN A 164 7.51 -7.97 -1.53
CA GLN A 164 7.72 -7.19 -2.76
C GLN A 164 8.13 -5.73 -2.50
N ALA A 165 8.98 -5.50 -1.48
CA ALA A 165 9.34 -4.15 -1.06
C ALA A 165 9.99 -3.32 -2.16
N ASN A 166 10.90 -3.91 -2.95
CA ASN A 166 11.56 -3.20 -4.04
C ASN A 166 10.56 -2.78 -5.11
N GLU A 167 9.67 -3.71 -5.51
CA GLU A 167 8.65 -3.46 -6.52
C GLU A 167 7.64 -2.39 -6.06
N LYS A 168 7.30 -2.37 -4.76
CA LYS A 168 6.44 -1.33 -4.18
C LYS A 168 7.12 0.04 -4.16
N VAL A 169 8.39 0.12 -3.79
CA VAL A 169 9.14 1.39 -3.84
C VAL A 169 9.30 1.86 -5.29
N ASP A 170 9.56 0.97 -6.24
CA ASP A 170 9.59 1.30 -7.66
C ASP A 170 8.21 1.81 -8.14
N PHE A 171 7.12 1.20 -7.67
CA PHE A 171 5.76 1.63 -7.95
C PHE A 171 5.45 3.02 -7.36
N TYR A 172 5.89 3.31 -6.14
CA TYR A 172 5.80 4.64 -5.53
C TYR A 172 6.48 5.69 -6.42
N MET A 173 7.72 5.42 -6.87
CA MET A 173 8.47 6.35 -7.72
C MET A 173 7.80 6.53 -9.10
N ALA A 174 7.35 5.44 -9.73
CA ALA A 174 6.70 5.50 -11.03
C ALA A 174 5.36 6.27 -10.97
N SER A 175 4.61 6.10 -9.89
CA SER A 175 3.33 6.79 -9.68
C SER A 175 3.54 8.26 -9.33
N ALA A 176 4.53 8.58 -8.50
CA ALA A 176 4.94 9.96 -8.23
C ALA A 176 5.35 10.68 -9.52
N LYS A 177 6.11 10.02 -10.41
CA LYS A 177 6.45 10.54 -11.74
C LYS A 177 5.22 10.81 -12.60
N ARG A 178 4.25 9.88 -12.62
CA ARG A 178 3.00 10.04 -13.38
C ARG A 178 2.17 11.24 -12.90
N LEU A 179 2.24 11.55 -11.62
CA LEU A 179 1.43 12.59 -10.95
C LEU A 179 2.23 13.86 -10.63
N VAL A 180 3.45 14.00 -11.17
CA VAL A 180 4.39 15.07 -10.80
C VAL A 180 3.86 16.48 -11.09
N ALA A 181 2.93 16.61 -12.04
CA ALA A 181 2.29 17.88 -12.38
C ALA A 181 1.40 18.45 -11.26
N ASP A 182 0.96 17.61 -10.31
CA ASP A 182 0.21 18.02 -9.13
C ASP A 182 1.13 17.99 -7.89
N PRO A 183 1.51 19.17 -7.35
CA PRO A 183 2.33 19.29 -6.15
C PRO A 183 1.77 18.56 -4.92
N GLU A 184 0.44 18.55 -4.77
CA GLU A 184 -0.20 17.85 -3.66
C GLU A 184 -0.08 16.34 -3.83
N GLN A 185 -0.23 15.82 -5.05
CA GLN A 185 -0.01 14.39 -5.29
C GLN A 185 1.45 14.02 -5.03
N LEU A 186 2.41 14.75 -5.60
CA LEU A 186 3.84 14.47 -5.39
C LEU A 186 4.20 14.42 -3.90
N GLY A 187 3.75 15.40 -3.11
CA GLY A 187 3.95 15.42 -1.66
C GLY A 187 3.29 14.24 -0.95
N ALA A 188 2.07 13.84 -1.35
CA ALA A 188 1.37 12.70 -0.74
C ALA A 188 2.06 11.37 -1.03
N TRP A 189 2.49 11.16 -2.27
CA TRP A 189 3.19 9.94 -2.67
C TRP A 189 4.55 9.84 -1.97
N SER A 190 5.28 10.95 -1.83
CA SER A 190 6.52 10.98 -1.05
C SER A 190 6.29 10.66 0.43
N ALA A 191 5.33 11.33 1.07
CA ALA A 191 4.98 11.09 2.47
C ALA A 191 4.52 9.64 2.72
N SER A 192 3.67 9.10 1.84
CA SER A 192 3.20 7.71 1.94
C SER A 192 4.35 6.70 1.74
N SER A 193 5.26 6.94 0.78
CA SER A 193 6.43 6.08 0.59
C SER A 193 7.34 6.07 1.82
N THR A 194 7.44 7.19 2.54
CA THR A 194 8.18 7.31 3.80
C THR A 194 7.53 6.47 4.89
N ARG A 195 6.21 6.59 5.08
CA ARG A 195 5.47 5.74 6.03
C ARG A 195 5.64 4.26 5.71
N TYR A 196 5.51 3.88 4.44
CA TYR A 196 5.69 2.49 4.01
C TYR A 196 7.10 1.98 4.33
N VAL A 197 8.14 2.72 3.92
CA VAL A 197 9.54 2.36 4.19
C VAL A 197 9.82 2.26 5.69
N ALA A 198 9.21 3.12 6.50
CA ALA A 198 9.34 3.05 7.95
C ALA A 198 8.81 1.73 8.55
N THR A 199 7.81 1.09 7.93
CA THR A 199 7.33 -0.23 8.36
C THR A 199 8.30 -1.38 8.07
N LEU A 200 9.30 -1.16 7.20
CA LEU A 200 10.28 -2.16 6.81
C LEU A 200 11.50 -2.18 7.74
N ALA A 201 11.73 -1.10 8.49
CA ALA A 201 12.89 -0.96 9.35
C ALA A 201 12.69 -1.71 10.67
N ASN A 202 13.73 -2.45 11.09
CA ASN A 202 13.75 -3.13 12.39
C ASN A 202 14.26 -2.24 13.52
N ASP A 203 15.05 -1.20 13.19
CA ASP A 203 15.63 -0.25 14.13
C ASP A 203 15.86 1.13 13.47
N MET A 204 16.34 2.10 14.26
CA MET A 204 16.59 3.47 13.80
C MET A 204 17.73 3.60 12.78
N ASN A 205 18.72 2.71 12.81
CA ASN A 205 19.83 2.73 11.85
C ASN A 205 19.37 2.23 10.49
N GLY A 206 18.65 1.12 10.45
CA GLY A 206 18.00 0.59 9.26
C GLY A 206 16.97 1.58 8.70
N LEU A 207 16.21 2.27 9.56
CA LEU A 207 15.31 3.33 9.11
C LEU A 207 16.05 4.47 8.42
N THR A 208 17.14 4.95 9.02
CA THR A 208 17.98 6.02 8.45
C THR A 208 18.55 5.60 7.09
N GLU A 209 19.01 4.36 6.96
CA GLU A 209 19.52 3.84 5.69
C GLU A 209 18.42 3.75 4.62
N LEU A 210 17.26 3.19 4.94
CA LEU A 210 16.17 3.01 3.97
C LEU A 210 15.56 4.34 3.53
N LEU A 211 15.28 5.24 4.48
CA LEU A 211 14.84 6.61 4.16
C LEU A 211 15.90 7.34 3.36
N GLY A 212 17.17 7.06 3.64
CA GLY A 212 18.25 7.62 2.89
C GLY A 212 18.32 7.15 1.43
N LEU A 213 18.08 5.87 1.18
CA LEU A 213 17.94 5.33 -0.18
C LEU A 213 16.75 5.94 -0.93
N LEU A 214 15.63 6.16 -0.25
CA LEU A 214 14.46 6.85 -0.81
C LEU A 214 14.80 8.29 -1.17
N MET A 215 15.48 9.03 -0.29
CA MET A 215 15.94 10.38 -0.56
C MET A 215 16.92 10.43 -1.74
N HIS A 216 17.86 9.48 -1.83
CA HIS A 216 18.76 9.35 -2.98
C HIS A 216 17.96 9.26 -4.29
N ARG A 217 16.91 8.44 -4.33
CA ARG A 217 16.05 8.27 -5.53
C ARG A 217 15.36 9.57 -5.94
N PHE A 218 14.89 10.38 -5.00
CA PHE A 218 14.31 11.69 -5.30
C PHE A 218 15.36 12.70 -5.78
N LEU A 219 16.52 12.78 -5.11
CA LEU A 219 17.59 13.71 -5.50
C LEU A 219 18.15 13.43 -6.89
N THR A 220 18.24 12.14 -7.27
CA THR A 220 18.82 11.71 -8.56
C THR A 220 17.79 11.53 -9.67
N ALA A 221 16.51 11.79 -9.42
CA ALA A 221 15.46 11.64 -10.42
C ALA A 221 15.60 12.66 -11.56
N ASP A 222 15.72 12.18 -12.79
CA ASP A 222 15.85 13.02 -14.00
C ASP A 222 14.56 13.77 -14.37
N TRP A 223 13.42 13.33 -13.83
CA TRP A 223 12.08 13.86 -14.10
C TRP A 223 11.60 14.90 -13.08
N LEU A 224 12.40 15.22 -12.07
CA LEU A 224 12.10 16.26 -11.08
C LEU A 224 12.90 17.53 -11.36
N ASP A 225 12.21 18.67 -11.42
CA ASP A 225 12.85 19.98 -11.33
C ASP A 225 13.19 20.33 -9.87
N PRO A 226 14.03 21.36 -9.60
CA PRO A 226 14.44 21.69 -8.23
C PRO A 226 13.29 21.98 -7.25
N SER A 227 12.19 22.59 -7.71
CA SER A 227 11.02 22.87 -6.86
C SER A 227 10.28 21.58 -6.50
N GLN A 228 10.19 20.64 -7.43
CA GLN A 228 9.58 19.33 -7.21
C GLN A 228 10.47 18.42 -6.34
N VAL A 229 11.79 18.52 -6.47
CA VAL A 229 12.74 17.90 -5.52
C VAL A 229 12.45 18.40 -4.11
N ALA A 230 12.35 19.72 -3.91
CA ALA A 230 12.07 20.28 -2.60
C ALA A 230 10.72 19.81 -2.02
N LEU A 231 9.68 19.73 -2.85
CA LEU A 231 8.38 19.18 -2.44
C LEU A 231 8.44 17.70 -2.05
N ALA A 232 9.13 16.88 -2.84
CA ALA A 232 9.29 15.46 -2.54
C ALA A 232 10.08 15.25 -1.23
N ILE A 233 11.18 15.98 -1.05
CA ILE A 233 11.99 15.94 0.15
C ILE A 233 11.21 16.44 1.39
N ALA A 234 10.42 17.50 1.26
CA ALA A 234 9.54 17.97 2.33
C ALA A 234 8.48 16.91 2.72
N GLY A 235 7.92 16.19 1.74
CA GLY A 235 7.01 15.07 1.99
C GLY A 235 7.67 13.93 2.75
N LEU A 236 8.95 13.66 2.47
CA LEU A 236 9.75 12.67 3.22
C LEU A 236 9.97 13.14 4.66
N HIS A 237 10.31 14.41 4.85
CA HIS A 237 10.55 14.96 6.18
C HIS A 237 9.30 14.94 7.07
N ALA A 238 8.13 15.29 6.52
CA ALA A 238 6.89 15.44 7.28
C ALA A 238 6.49 14.17 8.06
N GLU A 239 6.87 12.98 7.57
CA GLU A 239 6.52 11.69 8.16
C GLU A 239 7.73 10.93 8.74
N SER A 240 8.93 11.51 8.63
CA SER A 240 10.17 10.88 9.08
C SER A 240 10.44 11.19 10.56
N PRO A 241 10.65 10.17 11.41
CA PRO A 241 11.15 10.39 12.78
C PRO A 241 12.66 10.68 12.80
N VAL A 242 13.35 10.54 11.66
CA VAL A 242 14.78 10.86 11.50
C VAL A 242 14.91 12.32 11.07
N SER A 243 15.80 13.06 11.75
CA SER A 243 16.17 14.42 11.34
C SER A 243 16.67 14.44 9.90
N GLN A 244 16.19 15.40 9.13
CA GLN A 244 16.53 15.57 7.73
C GLN A 244 18.02 15.81 7.49
N LEU A 245 18.69 16.53 8.39
CA LEU A 245 20.14 16.71 8.34
C LEU A 245 20.89 15.39 8.45
N LYS A 246 20.48 14.52 9.38
CA LYS A 246 21.08 13.18 9.51
C LYS A 246 20.89 12.35 8.26
N LEU A 247 19.73 12.45 7.61
CA LEU A 247 19.49 11.78 6.33
C LEU A 247 20.41 12.34 5.25
N ILE A 248 20.56 13.67 5.16
CA ILE A 248 21.45 14.32 4.18
C ILE A 248 22.89 13.85 4.39
N GLU A 249 23.41 13.93 5.61
CA GLU A 249 24.76 13.47 5.96
C GLU A 249 24.99 11.99 5.61
N ALA A 250 24.01 11.13 5.87
CA ALA A 250 24.12 9.70 5.59
C ALA A 250 24.12 9.36 4.09
N VAL A 251 23.43 10.16 3.27
CA VAL A 251 23.08 9.80 1.89
C VAL A 251 23.88 10.56 0.87
N LEU A 252 24.18 11.81 1.14
CA LEU A 252 24.78 12.69 0.16
C LEU A 252 26.13 12.19 -0.37
N PRO A 253 27.02 11.55 0.42
CA PRO A 253 28.23 10.95 -0.13
C PRO A 253 27.92 9.88 -1.19
N ARG A 254 26.85 9.08 -1.00
CA ARG A 254 26.40 8.07 -1.97
C ARG A 254 25.82 8.73 -3.23
N VAL A 255 24.97 9.75 -3.08
CA VAL A 255 24.40 10.54 -4.19
C VAL A 255 25.51 11.18 -5.01
N PHE A 256 26.42 11.88 -4.34
CA PHE A 256 27.52 12.58 -4.99
C PHE A 256 28.43 11.60 -5.73
N LYS A 257 28.80 10.48 -5.11
CA LYS A 257 29.59 9.44 -5.77
C LYS A 257 28.88 8.88 -7.00
N HIS A 258 27.58 8.59 -6.91
CA HIS A 258 26.79 8.09 -8.04
C HIS A 258 26.79 9.08 -9.21
N MET A 259 26.55 10.37 -8.94
CA MET A 259 26.55 11.42 -9.96
C MET A 259 27.96 11.68 -10.52
N ALA A 260 28.99 11.71 -9.66
CA ALA A 260 30.36 11.95 -10.10
C ALA A 260 30.88 10.84 -11.02
N LEU A 261 30.46 9.58 -10.79
CA LEU A 261 30.79 8.46 -11.66
C LEU A 261 30.12 8.55 -13.05
N SER A 262 28.97 9.22 -13.17
CA SER A 262 28.24 9.31 -14.43
C SER A 262 28.61 10.53 -15.27
N VAL A 263 28.82 11.69 -14.64
CA VAL A 263 29.03 12.98 -15.34
C VAL A 263 30.35 13.68 -14.99
N GLY A 264 31.14 13.12 -14.07
CA GLY A 264 32.35 13.75 -13.52
C GLY A 264 32.08 14.66 -12.33
N VAL A 265 33.11 14.90 -11.52
CA VAL A 265 33.03 15.59 -10.22
C VAL A 265 32.44 17.00 -10.34
N GLU A 266 32.95 17.84 -11.24
CA GLU A 266 32.48 19.23 -11.38
C GLU A 266 31.03 19.33 -11.86
N ALA A 267 30.64 18.47 -12.82
CA ALA A 267 29.27 18.43 -13.32
C ALA A 267 28.31 17.92 -12.24
N ALA A 268 28.71 16.90 -11.48
CA ALA A 268 27.94 16.40 -10.34
C ALA A 268 27.76 17.47 -9.24
N LEU A 269 28.81 18.25 -8.93
CA LEU A 269 28.71 19.37 -7.99
C LEU A 269 27.69 20.41 -8.48
N ARG A 270 27.75 20.77 -9.77
CA ARG A 270 26.84 21.76 -10.35
C ARG A 270 25.39 21.27 -10.34
N ASP A 271 25.16 20.02 -10.75
CA ASP A 271 23.82 19.45 -10.83
C ASP A 271 23.20 19.28 -9.44
N LEU A 272 23.95 18.75 -8.48
CA LEU A 272 23.47 18.59 -7.11
C LEU A 272 23.14 19.94 -6.46
N ARG A 273 23.96 20.97 -6.70
CA ARG A 273 23.67 22.35 -6.26
C ARG A 273 22.43 22.94 -6.92
N TYR A 274 22.23 22.67 -8.21
CA TYR A 274 21.05 23.13 -8.94
C TYR A 274 19.78 22.47 -8.38
N ARG A 275 19.81 21.14 -8.20
CA ARG A 275 18.70 20.34 -7.67
C ARG A 275 18.31 20.71 -6.25
N SER A 276 19.29 20.99 -5.39
CA SER A 276 19.05 21.39 -4.00
C SER A 276 18.73 22.88 -3.83
N SER A 277 18.69 23.68 -4.91
CA SER A 277 18.59 25.14 -4.83
C SER A 277 17.33 25.66 -4.12
N GLN A 278 16.25 24.88 -4.13
CA GLN A 278 14.96 25.20 -3.51
C GLN A 278 14.75 24.54 -2.13
N LEU A 279 15.75 23.81 -1.61
CA LEU A 279 15.69 23.28 -0.24
C LEU A 279 15.88 24.41 0.80
N PRO A 280 15.42 24.21 2.05
CA PRO A 280 15.72 25.10 3.16
C PRO A 280 17.22 25.39 3.34
N ASP A 281 17.55 26.58 3.83
CA ASP A 281 18.94 27.05 3.97
C ASP A 281 19.84 26.09 4.73
N GLU A 282 19.34 25.55 5.84
CA GLU A 282 20.07 24.60 6.70
C GLU A 282 20.47 23.34 5.92
N GLU A 283 19.56 22.80 5.10
CA GLU A 283 19.81 21.62 4.27
C GLU A 283 20.76 21.92 3.11
N ARG A 284 20.60 23.08 2.46
CA ARG A 284 21.52 23.51 1.40
C ARG A 284 22.95 23.64 1.91
N LEU A 285 23.11 24.20 3.11
CA LEU A 285 24.43 24.33 3.76
C LEU A 285 25.01 22.96 4.09
N ALA A 286 24.23 22.06 4.70
CA ALA A 286 24.67 20.69 4.97
C ALA A 286 25.08 19.94 3.69
N ILE A 287 24.32 20.12 2.61
CA ILE A 287 24.64 19.55 1.30
C ILE A 287 26.01 20.06 0.80
N LEU A 288 26.22 21.37 0.84
CA LEU A 288 27.48 21.98 0.39
C LEU A 288 28.67 21.53 1.25
N GLU A 289 28.51 21.43 2.57
CA GLU A 289 29.56 21.00 3.49
C GLU A 289 30.00 19.55 3.22
N VAL A 290 29.03 18.65 3.03
CA VAL A 290 29.31 17.25 2.71
C VAL A 290 29.92 17.10 1.30
N MET A 291 29.52 17.93 0.34
CA MET A 291 30.13 17.95 -1.00
C MET A 291 31.61 18.39 -0.96
N LEU A 292 31.92 19.45 -0.20
CA LEU A 292 33.28 19.95 -0.05
C LEU A 292 34.17 18.91 0.60
N THR A 293 33.72 18.27 1.69
CA THR A 293 34.49 17.22 2.38
C THR A 293 34.68 15.96 1.53
N THR A 294 33.67 15.54 0.77
CA THR A 294 33.75 14.35 -0.10
C THR A 294 34.64 14.57 -1.33
N SER A 295 34.61 15.78 -1.92
CA SER A 295 35.43 16.14 -3.08
C SER A 295 36.93 16.16 -2.76
N VAL A 296 37.31 16.61 -1.56
CA VAL A 296 38.72 16.66 -1.10
C VAL A 296 39.31 15.26 -0.95
N VAL A 297 38.52 14.29 -0.52
CA VAL A 297 38.95 12.88 -0.35
C VAL A 297 39.10 12.18 -1.71
N GLY A 298 38.29 12.52 -2.71
CA GLY A 298 38.38 11.95 -4.06
C GLY A 298 39.58 12.44 -4.90
N SER A 299 40.15 13.60 -4.57
CA SER A 299 41.36 14.15 -5.21
C SER A 299 42.68 13.64 -4.61
N ALA A 300 42.63 12.84 -3.54
CA ALA A 300 43.79 12.22 -2.93
C ALA A 300 43.99 10.78 -3.45
N GLU A 301 44.16 10.60 -4.76
CA GLU A 301 44.80 9.36 -5.24
C GLU A 301 46.30 9.42 -4.94
N PRO A 302 46.92 8.35 -4.39
CA PRO A 302 48.34 8.32 -4.17
C PRO A 302 49.04 8.29 -5.53
N THR A 303 49.89 9.29 -5.78
CA THR A 303 50.88 9.27 -6.86
C THR A 303 51.57 7.89 -6.85
N PRO A 304 51.53 7.11 -7.95
CA PRO A 304 52.31 5.88 -8.02
C PRO A 304 53.78 6.26 -7.86
N GLY A 305 54.48 5.54 -6.98
CA GLY A 305 55.82 5.87 -6.53
C GLY A 305 56.82 6.12 -7.66
N ALA A 306 57.71 7.07 -7.38
CA ALA A 306 59.04 7.16 -7.98
C ALA A 306 59.91 5.97 -7.57
#